data_AF-W0MVS4-F1
#
_entry.id   AF-W0MVS4-F1
#
_cell.length_a   1.000
_cell.length_b   1.000
_cell.length_c   1.000
_cell.angle_alpha   90.00
_cell.angle_beta   90.00
_cell.angle_gamma   90.00
#
_symmetry.space_group_name_H-M   'P 1'
#
loop_
_entity.id
_entity.type
_entity.pdbx_description
1 polymer ?
#
loop_
_entity_poly.entity_id
_entity_poly.type
_entity_poly.pdbx_seq_one_letter_code
_entity_poly.pdbx_strand_id
1 'polypeptide(L)'
;MNSLEPAALAQAIDHTLLAADASREQIATLCVEAREHGFYSVCVNSSQVPFAARQLAGSAVKVCAVVGFPLGAGLSASKASEAALTIAAGAQEIDMVLNIGWLKEGLFDEVRDDIAAVLQACGKVPLKVILETCLLDEAQKVRACEICRDLRVAFVKTSTGFSRSGATLEDVALMRRVVGPDIGVKASGGVRDVATARAMIEAGATRLGTSSGIAIVTGAGTGAGY
;
A
#
# COMPACT_ATOMS: atom_id res chain seq x y z
N MET A 1 -20.18 -18.58 -6.89
CA MET A 1 -19.10 -17.59 -6.65
C MET A 1 -19.48 -16.33 -7.37
N ASN A 2 -19.92 -15.29 -6.64
CA ASN A 2 -20.20 -13.99 -7.27
C ASN A 2 -18.86 -13.41 -7.72
N SER A 3 -18.58 -13.49 -9.02
CA SER A 3 -17.47 -12.76 -9.61
C SER A 3 -17.67 -11.27 -9.31
N LEU A 4 -16.78 -10.66 -8.53
CA LEU A 4 -16.72 -9.20 -8.41
C LEU A 4 -16.74 -8.57 -9.80
N GLU A 5 -17.67 -7.65 -10.02
CA GLU A 5 -17.78 -6.90 -11.28
C GLU A 5 -16.53 -6.04 -11.50
N PRO A 6 -16.13 -5.76 -12.76
CA PRO A 6 -14.94 -4.96 -13.07
C PRO A 6 -14.88 -3.61 -12.32
N ALA A 7 -16.02 -2.94 -12.14
CA ALA A 7 -16.10 -1.69 -11.39
C ALA A 7 -15.76 -1.85 -9.90
N ALA A 8 -16.18 -2.95 -9.27
CA ALA A 8 -15.84 -3.25 -7.88
C ALA A 8 -14.34 -3.56 -7.74
N LEU A 9 -13.76 -4.21 -8.76
CA LEU A 9 -12.33 -4.49 -8.80
C LEU A 9 -11.50 -3.21 -8.98
N ALA A 10 -11.95 -2.27 -9.81
CA ALA A 10 -11.32 -0.96 -9.98
C ALA A 10 -11.22 -0.19 -8.64
N GLN A 11 -12.28 -0.22 -7.84
CA GLN A 11 -12.32 0.40 -6.50
C GLN A 11 -11.46 -0.33 -5.45
N ALA A 12 -10.89 -1.48 -5.78
CA ALA A 12 -9.87 -2.13 -4.96
C ALA A 12 -8.44 -1.80 -5.41
N ILE A 13 -8.23 -1.01 -6.46
CA ILE A 13 -6.90 -0.76 -7.04
C ILE A 13 -6.33 0.58 -6.57
N ASP A 14 -5.13 0.51 -6.00
CA ASP A 14 -4.20 1.63 -5.89
C ASP A 14 -3.20 1.53 -7.06
N HIS A 15 -3.41 2.33 -8.10
CA HIS A 15 -2.62 2.32 -9.34
C HIS A 15 -1.25 2.97 -9.12
N THR A 16 -0.18 2.19 -9.24
CA THR A 16 1.09 2.48 -8.57
C THR A 16 2.25 2.74 -9.54
N LEU A 17 2.98 3.84 -9.32
CA LEU A 17 4.27 4.13 -9.96
C LEU A 17 5.25 4.71 -8.93
N LEU A 18 6.23 3.90 -8.57
CA LEU A 18 7.23 4.18 -7.53
C LEU A 18 8.68 4.08 -8.03
N ALA A 19 8.89 3.86 -9.33
CA ALA A 19 10.23 3.87 -9.91
C ALA A 19 10.96 5.18 -9.59
N ALA A 20 12.25 5.07 -9.27
CA ALA A 20 13.06 6.22 -8.85
C ALA A 20 13.21 7.27 -9.96
N ASP A 21 13.13 6.84 -11.22
CA ASP A 21 13.24 7.64 -12.44
C ASP A 21 11.88 8.02 -13.06
N ALA A 22 10.77 7.81 -12.33
CA ALA A 22 9.44 8.15 -12.80
C ALA A 22 9.31 9.65 -13.18
N SER A 23 9.04 9.93 -14.46
CA SER A 23 8.92 11.28 -14.99
C SER A 23 7.56 11.92 -14.66
N ARG A 24 7.45 13.24 -14.81
CA ARG A 24 6.17 13.95 -14.62
C ARG A 24 5.13 13.51 -15.65
N GLU A 25 5.56 13.21 -16.88
CA GLU A 25 4.71 12.71 -17.95
C GLU A 25 4.12 11.35 -17.57
N GLN A 26 4.95 10.42 -17.06
CA GLN A 26 4.47 9.11 -16.61
C GLN A 26 3.48 9.23 -15.43
N ILE A 27 3.73 10.14 -14.48
CA ILE A 27 2.81 10.40 -13.38
C ILE A 27 1.50 11.04 -13.88
N ALA A 28 1.55 11.90 -14.90
CA ALA A 28 0.34 12.45 -15.52
C ALA A 28 -0.48 11.35 -16.19
N THR A 29 0.17 10.45 -16.95
CA THR A 29 -0.48 9.27 -17.55
C THR A 29 -1.13 8.40 -16.47
N LEU A 30 -0.41 8.07 -15.39
CA LEU A 30 -0.95 7.31 -14.26
C LEU A 30 -2.25 7.94 -13.70
N CYS A 31 -2.28 9.27 -13.57
CA CYS A 31 -3.46 10.00 -13.10
C CYS A 31 -4.62 9.96 -14.09
N VAL A 32 -4.35 10.08 -15.40
CA VAL A 32 -5.36 9.95 -16.46
C VAL A 32 -5.98 8.55 -16.44
N GLU A 33 -5.16 7.51 -16.45
CA GLU A 33 -5.60 6.12 -16.41
C GLU A 33 -6.47 5.84 -15.18
N ALA A 34 -6.05 6.33 -14.00
CA ALA A 34 -6.81 6.15 -12.78
C ALA A 34 -8.18 6.84 -12.82
N ARG A 35 -8.29 8.00 -13.50
CA ARG A 35 -9.59 8.68 -13.71
C ARG A 35 -10.46 7.92 -14.69
N GLU A 36 -9.91 7.50 -15.81
CA GLU A 36 -10.63 6.80 -16.88
C GLU A 36 -11.20 5.47 -16.40
N HIS A 37 -10.44 4.72 -15.61
CA HIS A 37 -10.85 3.41 -15.11
C HIS A 37 -11.54 3.46 -13.73
N GLY A 38 -11.66 4.64 -13.11
CA GLY A 38 -12.26 4.78 -11.79
C GLY A 38 -11.53 3.95 -10.74
N PHE A 39 -10.20 4.02 -10.70
CA PHE A 39 -9.42 3.40 -9.63
C PHE A 39 -9.61 4.13 -8.31
N TYR A 40 -9.36 3.45 -7.20
CA TYR A 40 -9.52 4.04 -5.88
C TYR A 40 -8.48 5.15 -5.62
N SER A 41 -7.20 4.85 -5.89
CA SER A 41 -6.13 5.84 -5.76
C SER A 41 -5.06 5.67 -6.83
N VAL A 42 -4.23 6.70 -6.99
CA VAL A 42 -2.85 6.52 -7.45
C VAL A 42 -1.94 6.34 -6.24
N CYS A 43 -0.81 5.66 -6.38
CA CYS A 43 0.22 5.54 -5.34
C CYS A 43 1.58 5.97 -5.92
N VAL A 44 2.15 7.03 -5.34
CA VAL A 44 3.37 7.69 -5.86
C VAL A 44 4.39 7.99 -4.75
N ASN A 45 5.63 8.28 -5.12
CA ASN A 45 6.65 8.77 -4.17
C ASN A 45 6.27 10.15 -3.63
N SER A 46 6.67 10.49 -2.40
CA SER A 46 6.29 11.72 -1.69
C SER A 46 6.54 13.01 -2.50
N SER A 47 7.65 13.08 -3.24
CA SER A 47 7.99 14.22 -4.12
C SER A 47 7.02 14.44 -5.29
N GLN A 48 6.26 13.42 -5.68
CA GLN A 48 5.30 13.48 -6.78
C GLN A 48 3.91 13.93 -6.32
N VAL A 49 3.63 13.90 -5.02
CA VAL A 49 2.31 14.19 -4.44
C VAL A 49 1.75 15.55 -4.84
N PRO A 50 2.48 16.68 -4.74
CA PRO A 50 1.92 17.98 -5.15
C PRO A 50 1.44 18.02 -6.60
N PHE A 51 2.10 17.27 -7.49
CA PHE A 51 1.72 17.21 -8.90
C PHE A 51 0.56 16.28 -9.14
N ALA A 52 0.59 15.06 -8.57
CA ALA A 52 -0.52 14.11 -8.67
C ALA A 52 -1.83 14.71 -8.09
N ALA A 53 -1.73 15.43 -6.96
CA ALA A 53 -2.87 16.13 -6.36
C ALA A 53 -3.46 17.20 -7.29
N ARG A 54 -2.61 17.96 -8.01
CA ARG A 54 -3.09 18.92 -9.02
C ARG A 54 -3.75 18.22 -10.22
N GLN A 55 -3.17 17.13 -10.71
CA GLN A 55 -3.71 16.38 -11.85
C GLN A 55 -5.05 15.71 -11.53
N LEU A 56 -5.27 15.34 -10.26
CA LEU A 56 -6.48 14.69 -9.79
C LEU A 56 -7.46 15.66 -9.10
N ALA A 57 -7.24 16.98 -9.22
CA ALA A 57 -8.16 17.96 -8.66
C ALA A 57 -9.58 17.79 -9.24
N GLY A 58 -10.58 17.71 -8.36
CA GLY A 58 -11.98 17.45 -8.73
C GLY A 58 -12.29 15.99 -9.10
N SER A 59 -11.33 15.08 -9.00
CA SER A 59 -11.55 13.64 -9.16
C SER A 59 -11.93 12.96 -7.84
N ALA A 60 -12.63 11.83 -7.92
CA ALA A 60 -12.84 10.93 -6.78
C ALA A 60 -11.58 10.12 -6.42
N VAL A 61 -10.65 9.97 -7.37
CA VAL A 61 -9.39 9.21 -7.22
C VAL A 61 -8.53 9.85 -6.14
N LYS A 62 -8.11 9.04 -5.16
CA LYS A 62 -7.25 9.47 -4.06
C LYS A 62 -5.78 9.55 -4.46
N VAL A 63 -5.01 10.34 -3.72
CA VAL A 63 -3.54 10.35 -3.81
C VAL A 63 -3.00 9.60 -2.60
N CYS A 64 -2.50 8.39 -2.82
CA CYS A 64 -1.73 7.64 -1.84
C CYS A 64 -0.24 7.94 -2.04
N ALA A 65 0.52 7.99 -0.95
CA ALA A 65 1.96 8.17 -0.99
C ALA A 65 2.68 7.18 -0.08
N VAL A 66 3.93 6.87 -0.40
CA VAL A 66 4.79 6.03 0.44
C VAL A 66 5.71 6.89 1.33
N VAL A 67 6.03 6.41 2.54
CA VAL A 67 6.95 7.07 3.48
C VAL A 67 7.88 6.07 4.15
N GLY A 68 9.11 6.49 4.47
CA GLY A 68 10.16 5.58 4.97
C GLY A 68 10.44 4.42 4.00
N PHE A 69 10.15 4.62 2.72
CA PHE A 69 10.07 3.58 1.69
C PHE A 69 11.33 3.52 0.83
N PRO A 70 11.74 2.33 0.33
CA PRO A 70 11.17 1.01 0.58
C PRO A 70 11.76 0.31 1.82
N LEU A 71 12.79 0.86 2.44
CA LEU A 71 13.62 0.09 3.38
C LEU A 71 13.10 0.06 4.82
N GLY A 72 12.28 1.03 5.24
CA GLY A 72 11.77 1.12 6.61
C GLY A 72 12.84 1.40 7.68
N ALA A 73 14.09 1.65 7.29
CA ALA A 73 15.25 1.75 8.19
C ALA A 73 15.62 3.19 8.61
N GLY A 74 14.75 4.17 8.32
CA GLY A 74 14.93 5.54 8.79
C GLY A 74 14.48 5.72 10.25
N LEU A 75 14.89 6.83 10.87
CA LEU A 75 14.42 7.23 12.20
C LEU A 75 12.90 7.44 12.20
N SER A 76 12.23 7.07 13.30
CA SER A 76 10.79 7.27 13.47
C SER A 76 10.37 8.72 13.32
N ALA A 77 11.17 9.65 13.85
CA ALA A 77 10.95 11.09 13.69
C ALA A 77 11.03 11.52 12.21
N SER A 78 11.94 10.93 11.42
CA SER A 78 12.04 11.21 9.99
C SER A 78 10.82 10.69 9.23
N LYS A 79 10.35 9.47 9.52
CA LYS A 79 9.14 8.91 8.90
C LYS A 79 7.90 9.74 9.24
N ALA A 80 7.74 10.14 10.51
CA ALA A 80 6.62 10.95 10.97
C ALA A 80 6.63 12.36 10.32
N SER A 81 7.81 12.99 10.23
CA SER A 81 7.99 14.27 9.54
C SER A 81 7.67 14.15 8.04
N GLU A 82 8.17 13.10 7.38
CA GLU A 82 7.86 12.83 5.96
C GLU A 82 6.36 12.66 5.76
N ALA A 83 5.67 11.90 6.61
CA ALA A 83 4.21 11.72 6.53
C ALA A 83 3.46 13.05 6.68
N ALA A 84 3.79 13.86 7.68
CA ALA A 84 3.15 15.16 7.89
C ALA A 84 3.35 16.11 6.68
N LEU A 85 4.57 16.19 6.15
CA LEU A 85 4.89 17.01 4.98
C LEU A 85 4.17 16.50 3.71
N THR A 86 4.10 15.19 3.55
CA THR A 86 3.46 14.54 2.40
C THR A 86 1.94 14.73 2.42
N ILE A 87 1.33 14.70 3.60
CA ILE A 87 -0.10 15.02 3.79
C ILE A 87 -0.34 16.51 3.50
N ALA A 88 0.49 17.41 4.04
CA ALA A 88 0.38 18.84 3.75
C ALA A 88 0.53 19.15 2.25
N ALA A 89 1.28 18.32 1.51
CA ALA A 89 1.43 18.38 0.06
C ALA A 89 0.22 17.85 -0.73
N GLY A 90 -0.77 17.22 -0.07
CA GLY A 90 -2.03 16.76 -0.68
C GLY A 90 -2.24 15.25 -0.70
N ALA A 91 -1.42 14.45 -0.01
CA ALA A 91 -1.67 13.03 0.14
C ALA A 91 -2.92 12.79 1.01
N GLN A 92 -3.73 11.84 0.57
CA GLN A 92 -4.99 11.43 1.21
C GLN A 92 -4.91 10.04 1.83
N GLU A 93 -3.83 9.28 1.59
CA GLU A 93 -3.48 8.04 2.28
C GLU A 93 -1.95 7.90 2.34
N ILE A 94 -1.43 7.23 3.37
CA ILE A 94 0.00 6.97 3.56
C ILE A 94 0.27 5.47 3.68
N ASP A 95 1.25 4.97 2.93
CA ASP A 95 1.80 3.62 3.02
C ASP A 95 3.23 3.70 3.61
N MET A 96 3.39 3.42 4.90
CA MET A 96 4.71 3.39 5.54
C MET A 96 5.35 2.01 5.47
N VAL A 97 6.68 1.92 5.60
CA VAL A 97 7.38 0.65 5.86
C VAL A 97 7.79 0.57 7.33
N LEU A 98 7.40 -0.50 8.02
CA LEU A 98 7.83 -0.72 9.40
C LEU A 98 9.34 -0.95 9.48
N ASN A 99 9.94 -0.78 10.67
CA ASN A 99 11.35 -1.13 10.84
C ASN A 99 11.53 -2.66 10.90
N ILE A 100 11.98 -3.24 9.78
CA ILE A 100 12.11 -4.69 9.61
C ILE A 100 13.24 -5.25 10.49
N GLY A 101 14.33 -4.50 10.69
CA GLY A 101 15.43 -4.90 11.55
C GLY A 101 14.99 -5.07 13.00
N TRP A 102 14.31 -4.06 13.54
CA TRP A 102 13.79 -4.08 14.91
C TRP A 102 12.77 -5.20 15.12
N LEU A 103 11.87 -5.42 14.16
CA LEU A 103 10.91 -6.52 14.24
C LEU A 103 11.61 -7.89 14.31
N LYS A 104 12.69 -8.08 13.55
CA LYS A 104 13.45 -9.35 13.53
C LYS A 104 14.26 -9.56 14.80
N GLU A 105 14.71 -8.49 15.44
CA GLU A 105 15.42 -8.54 16.73
C GLU A 105 14.47 -8.71 17.93
N GLY A 106 13.15 -8.62 17.72
CA GLY A 106 12.16 -8.71 18.80
C GLY A 106 11.97 -7.41 19.58
N LEU A 107 12.44 -6.28 19.03
CA LEU A 107 12.28 -4.92 19.56
C LEU A 107 10.87 -4.40 19.27
N PHE A 108 9.87 -5.05 19.86
CA PHE A 108 8.46 -4.84 19.51
C PHE A 108 7.91 -3.51 19.98
N ASP A 109 8.42 -2.96 21.08
CA ASP A 109 8.00 -1.65 21.59
C ASP A 109 8.53 -0.54 20.67
N GLU A 110 9.76 -0.67 20.18
CA GLU A 110 10.36 0.23 19.20
C GLU A 110 9.62 0.21 17.86
N VAL A 111 9.19 -0.98 17.40
CA VAL A 111 8.33 -1.11 16.20
C VAL A 111 6.96 -0.47 16.44
N ARG A 112 6.36 -0.68 17.62
CA ARG A 112 5.07 -0.08 17.99
C ARG A 112 5.17 1.44 18.01
N ASP A 113 6.21 1.98 18.63
CA ASP A 113 6.44 3.43 18.74
C ASP A 113 6.74 4.07 17.39
N ASP A 114 7.48 3.39 16.50
CA ASP A 114 7.71 3.83 15.11
C ASP A 114 6.41 4.00 14.34
N ILE A 115 5.53 2.99 14.39
CA ILE A 115 4.22 3.03 13.73
C ILE A 115 3.33 4.07 14.39
N ALA A 116 3.32 4.16 15.73
CA ALA A 116 2.49 5.11 16.47
C ALA A 116 2.87 6.56 16.15
N ALA A 117 4.17 6.87 16.02
CA ALA A 117 4.64 8.20 15.65
C ALA A 117 4.13 8.62 14.26
N VAL A 118 4.19 7.72 13.28
CA VAL A 118 3.65 7.98 11.93
C VAL A 118 2.12 8.07 11.94
N LEU A 119 1.44 7.20 12.70
CA LEU A 119 -0.01 7.23 12.85
C LEU A 119 -0.50 8.56 13.44
N GLN A 120 0.19 9.05 14.48
CA GLN A 120 -0.10 10.35 15.08
C GLN A 120 0.09 11.48 14.06
N ALA A 121 1.17 11.45 13.28
CA ALA A 121 1.41 12.43 12.22
C ALA A 121 0.35 12.39 11.11
N CYS A 122 -0.25 11.23 10.85
CA CYS A 122 -1.32 11.08 9.86
C CYS A 122 -2.66 11.66 10.32
N GLY A 123 -2.94 11.69 11.62
CA GLY A 123 -4.21 12.17 12.16
C GLY A 123 -5.40 11.39 11.60
N LYS A 124 -6.19 12.01 10.73
CA LYS A 124 -7.35 11.37 10.07
C LYS A 124 -7.01 10.68 8.74
N VAL A 125 -5.81 10.91 8.21
CA VAL A 125 -5.36 10.31 6.95
C VAL A 125 -5.10 8.81 7.21
N PRO A 126 -5.68 7.89 6.42
CA PRO A 126 -5.45 6.46 6.59
C PRO A 126 -3.98 6.07 6.47
N LEU A 127 -3.46 5.40 7.51
CA LEU A 127 -2.14 4.78 7.52
C LEU A 127 -2.23 3.31 7.16
N LYS A 128 -1.42 2.89 6.19
CA LYS A 128 -1.17 1.50 5.83
C LYS A 128 0.26 1.14 6.20
N VAL A 129 0.46 0.03 6.90
CA VAL A 129 1.79 -0.42 7.33
C VAL A 129 2.25 -1.57 6.45
N ILE A 130 3.33 -1.36 5.69
CA ILE A 130 4.00 -2.38 4.89
C ILE A 130 4.88 -3.23 5.81
N LEU A 131 4.64 -4.53 5.83
CA LEU A 131 5.37 -5.49 6.64
C LEU A 131 6.64 -6.00 5.94
N GLU A 132 6.63 -5.98 4.61
CA GLU A 132 7.62 -6.66 3.76
C GLU A 132 7.69 -8.16 4.08
N THR A 133 6.55 -8.83 3.90
CA THR A 133 6.33 -10.22 4.35
C THR A 133 7.35 -11.20 3.82
N CYS A 134 7.94 -10.93 2.64
CA CYS A 134 8.96 -11.79 2.09
C CYS A 134 10.20 -11.85 2.98
N LEU A 135 10.48 -10.91 3.89
CA LEU A 135 11.66 -10.93 4.77
C LEU A 135 11.39 -11.49 6.17
N LEU A 136 10.14 -11.84 6.45
CA LEU A 136 9.65 -12.22 7.77
C LEU A 136 9.25 -13.70 7.80
N ASP A 137 9.44 -14.34 8.96
CA ASP A 137 8.78 -15.61 9.25
C ASP A 137 7.31 -15.41 9.66
N GLU A 138 6.57 -16.51 9.85
CA GLU A 138 5.16 -16.45 10.21
C GLU A 138 4.93 -15.76 11.56
N ALA A 139 5.77 -16.03 12.57
CA ALA A 139 5.63 -15.45 13.91
C ALA A 139 5.83 -13.92 13.87
N GLN A 140 6.80 -13.44 13.10
CA GLN A 140 7.05 -12.02 12.87
C GLN A 140 5.90 -11.35 12.12
N LYS A 141 5.31 -12.00 11.12
CA LYS A 141 4.12 -11.48 10.41
C LYS A 141 2.93 -11.35 11.35
N VAL A 142 2.67 -12.37 12.17
CA VAL A 142 1.61 -12.33 13.20
C VAL A 142 1.86 -11.17 14.14
N ARG A 143 3.09 -11.04 14.67
CA ARG A 143 3.41 -10.01 15.64
C ARG A 143 3.27 -8.59 15.08
N ALA A 144 3.70 -8.36 13.84
CA ALA A 144 3.50 -7.08 13.17
C ALA A 144 2.02 -6.75 12.98
N CYS A 145 1.20 -7.74 12.59
CA CYS A 145 -0.24 -7.57 12.46
C CYS A 145 -0.92 -7.26 13.81
N GLU A 146 -0.51 -7.91 14.90
CA GLU A 146 -1.01 -7.62 16.24
C GLU A 146 -0.70 -6.18 16.68
N ILE A 147 0.55 -5.73 16.48
CA ILE A 147 0.94 -4.35 16.78
C ILE A 147 0.06 -3.36 15.99
N CYS A 148 -0.09 -3.60 14.68
CA CYS A 148 -0.95 -2.78 13.82
C CYS A 148 -2.41 -2.78 14.29
N ARG A 149 -2.92 -3.95 14.74
CA ARG A 149 -4.28 -4.10 15.26
C ARG A 149 -4.49 -3.34 16.56
N ASP A 150 -3.57 -3.45 17.49
CA ASP A 150 -3.64 -2.76 18.77
C ASP A 150 -3.61 -1.24 18.58
N LEU A 151 -2.81 -0.76 17.62
CA LEU A 151 -2.73 0.65 17.23
C LEU A 151 -3.93 1.11 16.37
N ARG A 152 -4.77 0.18 15.91
CA ARG A 152 -5.93 0.45 15.03
C ARG A 152 -5.56 1.24 13.77
N VAL A 153 -4.43 0.88 13.14
CA VAL A 153 -4.09 1.43 11.82
C VAL A 153 -5.17 1.04 10.80
N ALA A 154 -5.28 1.80 9.72
CA ALA A 154 -6.32 1.54 8.73
C ALA A 154 -6.05 0.24 7.94
N PHE A 155 -4.78 -0.05 7.64
CA PHE A 155 -4.40 -1.25 6.89
C PHE A 155 -3.06 -1.84 7.33
N VAL A 156 -2.94 -3.15 7.12
CA VAL A 156 -1.65 -3.83 6.94
C VAL A 156 -1.44 -4.12 5.44
N LYS A 157 -0.20 -4.04 4.97
CA LYS A 157 0.19 -4.20 3.56
C LYS A 157 1.32 -5.23 3.44
N THR A 158 1.23 -6.11 2.44
CA THR A 158 2.17 -7.22 2.29
C THR A 158 3.60 -6.73 1.99
N SER A 159 3.79 -6.03 0.87
CA SER A 159 5.12 -5.88 0.28
C SER A 159 5.34 -4.51 -0.35
N THR A 160 6.61 -4.11 -0.46
CA THR A 160 6.98 -2.86 -1.15
C THR A 160 6.98 -3.02 -2.67
N GLY A 161 7.29 -4.22 -3.15
CA GLY A 161 7.60 -4.50 -4.56
C GLY A 161 9.07 -4.30 -4.93
N PHE A 162 9.93 -3.91 -3.98
CA PHE A 162 11.36 -3.65 -4.19
C PHE A 162 12.26 -4.71 -3.52
N SER A 163 11.67 -5.77 -2.99
CA SER A 163 12.37 -6.87 -2.32
C SER A 163 12.27 -8.16 -3.13
N ARG A 164 12.67 -9.30 -2.53
CA ARG A 164 12.81 -10.59 -3.22
C ARG A 164 11.52 -11.17 -3.79
N SER A 165 10.38 -10.88 -3.19
CA SER A 165 9.06 -11.35 -3.66
C SER A 165 7.93 -10.44 -3.16
N GLY A 166 6.77 -10.55 -3.81
CA GLY A 166 5.56 -9.80 -3.46
C GLY A 166 4.58 -10.56 -2.57
N ALA A 167 3.30 -10.22 -2.70
CA ALA A 167 2.19 -10.84 -1.97
C ALA A 167 2.02 -12.33 -2.33
N THR A 168 1.67 -13.14 -1.33
CA THR A 168 1.18 -14.51 -1.51
C THR A 168 -0.23 -14.65 -0.91
N LEU A 169 -0.98 -15.66 -1.34
CA LEU A 169 -2.32 -15.92 -0.81
C LEU A 169 -2.27 -16.29 0.67
N GLU A 170 -1.23 -17.04 1.06
CA GLU A 170 -0.99 -17.47 2.44
C GLU A 170 -0.74 -16.26 3.35
N ASP A 171 0.08 -15.31 2.91
CA ASP A 171 0.37 -14.09 3.66
C ASP A 171 -0.88 -13.22 3.84
N VAL A 172 -1.67 -13.05 2.77
CA VAL A 172 -2.92 -12.27 2.83
C VAL A 172 -3.92 -12.92 3.80
N ALA A 173 -4.11 -14.25 3.70
CA ALA A 173 -5.01 -14.99 4.58
C ALA A 173 -4.55 -14.97 6.05
N LEU A 174 -3.24 -15.08 6.29
CA LEU A 174 -2.62 -14.93 7.60
C LEU A 174 -2.92 -13.54 8.18
N MET A 175 -2.58 -12.48 7.42
CA MET A 175 -2.77 -11.10 7.85
C MET A 175 -4.24 -10.82 8.16
N ARG A 176 -5.16 -11.20 7.27
CA ARG A 176 -6.61 -11.07 7.48
C ARG A 176 -7.06 -11.73 8.78
N ARG A 177 -6.63 -12.97 9.03
CA ARG A 177 -6.99 -13.70 10.25
C ARG A 177 -6.55 -12.97 11.52
N VAL A 178 -5.35 -12.38 11.52
CA VAL A 178 -4.78 -11.73 12.72
C VAL A 178 -5.40 -10.35 12.97
N VAL A 179 -5.56 -9.54 11.92
CA VAL A 179 -6.06 -8.15 12.07
C VAL A 179 -7.58 -8.06 12.23
N GLY A 180 -8.31 -9.14 11.90
CA GLY A 180 -9.77 -9.18 12.02
C GLY A 180 -10.49 -8.44 10.87
N PRO A 181 -11.80 -8.17 10.99
CA PRO A 181 -12.61 -7.61 9.89
C PRO A 181 -12.46 -6.09 9.73
N ASP A 182 -12.11 -5.36 10.80
CA ASP A 182 -12.17 -3.90 10.83
C ASP A 182 -10.95 -3.22 10.20
N ILE A 183 -9.82 -3.94 10.13
CA ILE A 183 -8.58 -3.44 9.54
C ILE A 183 -8.45 -3.99 8.12
N GLY A 184 -8.09 -3.11 7.18
CA GLY A 184 -7.91 -3.50 5.80
C GLY A 184 -6.62 -4.30 5.58
N VAL A 185 -6.62 -5.13 4.54
CA VAL A 185 -5.42 -5.85 4.09
C VAL A 185 -5.14 -5.43 2.65
N LYS A 186 -3.96 -4.85 2.41
CA LYS A 186 -3.51 -4.46 1.07
C LYS A 186 -2.50 -5.48 0.54
N ALA A 187 -2.87 -6.18 -0.53
CA ALA A 187 -1.94 -7.07 -1.24
C ALA A 187 -1.19 -6.27 -2.32
N SER A 188 0.14 -6.33 -2.32
CA SER A 188 0.97 -5.65 -3.31
C SER A 188 2.24 -6.42 -3.65
N GLY A 189 2.73 -6.20 -4.86
CA GLY A 189 3.83 -6.96 -5.45
C GLY A 189 3.32 -8.26 -6.09
N GLY A 190 3.42 -8.37 -7.41
CA GLY A 190 3.06 -9.59 -8.15
C GLY A 190 1.57 -9.72 -8.55
N VAL A 191 0.71 -8.76 -8.23
CA VAL A 191 -0.71 -8.77 -8.66
C VAL A 191 -0.81 -8.21 -10.09
N ARG A 192 -0.72 -9.08 -11.11
CA ARG A 192 -0.56 -8.66 -12.51
C ARG A 192 -1.77 -8.90 -13.42
N ASP A 193 -2.69 -9.77 -13.00
CA ASP A 193 -3.85 -10.17 -13.79
C ASP A 193 -5.11 -10.30 -12.92
N VAL A 194 -6.26 -10.39 -13.60
CA VAL A 194 -7.57 -10.47 -12.96
C VAL A 194 -7.73 -11.70 -12.08
N ALA A 195 -7.12 -12.83 -12.44
CA ALA A 195 -7.24 -14.07 -11.68
C ALA A 195 -6.52 -13.94 -10.34
N THR A 196 -5.29 -13.43 -10.35
CA THR A 196 -4.48 -13.14 -9.17
C THR A 196 -5.17 -12.09 -8.30
N ALA A 197 -5.69 -11.02 -8.90
CA ALA A 197 -6.40 -9.98 -8.17
C ALA A 197 -7.64 -10.52 -7.42
N ARG A 198 -8.44 -11.38 -8.07
CA ARG A 198 -9.59 -12.04 -7.45
C ARG A 198 -9.16 -12.97 -6.32
N ALA A 199 -8.13 -13.79 -6.54
CA ALA A 199 -7.62 -14.71 -5.52
C ALA A 199 -7.12 -13.96 -4.27
N MET A 200 -6.44 -12.82 -4.44
CA MET A 200 -6.00 -11.98 -3.32
C MET A 200 -7.19 -11.43 -2.52
N ILE A 201 -8.25 -10.98 -3.19
CA ILE A 201 -9.47 -10.48 -2.52
C ILE A 201 -10.17 -11.62 -1.77
N GLU A 202 -10.29 -12.80 -2.39
CA GLU A 202 -10.87 -13.99 -1.75
C GLU A 202 -10.07 -14.44 -0.53
N ALA A 203 -8.74 -14.34 -0.57
CA ALA A 203 -7.87 -14.59 0.58
C ALA A 203 -8.04 -13.54 1.71
N GLY A 204 -8.70 -12.42 1.44
CA GLY A 204 -9.06 -11.41 2.43
C GLY A 204 -8.50 -10.01 2.19
N ALA A 205 -7.84 -9.76 1.05
CA ALA A 205 -7.41 -8.41 0.69
C ALA A 205 -8.62 -7.50 0.42
N THR A 206 -8.56 -6.27 0.93
CA THR A 206 -9.53 -5.20 0.65
C THR A 206 -8.95 -4.10 -0.23
N ARG A 207 -7.65 -4.16 -0.51
CA ARG A 207 -6.97 -3.29 -1.47
C ARG A 207 -5.86 -4.03 -2.19
N LEU A 208 -5.57 -3.62 -3.42
CA LEU A 208 -4.55 -4.15 -4.30
C LEU A 208 -3.62 -3.01 -4.74
N GLY A 209 -2.32 -3.13 -4.45
CA GLY A 209 -1.31 -2.22 -4.98
C GLY A 209 -0.64 -2.84 -6.22
N THR A 210 -0.80 -2.20 -7.37
CA THR A 210 -0.32 -2.74 -8.65
C THR A 210 -0.06 -1.65 -9.69
N SER A 211 0.90 -1.88 -10.59
CA SER A 211 1.10 -1.11 -11.83
C SER A 211 0.30 -1.68 -13.01
N SER A 212 -0.32 -2.85 -12.85
CA SER A 212 -1.08 -3.56 -13.88
C SER A 212 -2.59 -3.33 -13.77
N GLY A 213 -3.02 -2.20 -13.18
CA GLY A 213 -4.43 -1.93 -12.88
C GLY A 213 -5.33 -2.02 -14.11
N ILE A 214 -4.89 -1.47 -15.24
CA ILE A 214 -5.62 -1.52 -16.52
C ILE A 214 -5.80 -2.94 -17.01
N ALA A 215 -4.72 -3.74 -17.04
CA ALA A 215 -4.76 -5.15 -17.43
C ALA A 215 -5.77 -5.94 -16.58
N ILE A 216 -5.80 -5.67 -15.27
CA ILE A 216 -6.71 -6.32 -14.33
C ILE A 216 -8.18 -6.00 -14.62
N VAL A 217 -8.53 -4.74 -14.89
CA VAL A 217 -9.94 -4.35 -15.11
C VAL A 217 -10.43 -4.56 -16.54
N THR A 218 -9.53 -4.59 -17.51
CA THR A 218 -9.86 -4.86 -18.92
C THR A 218 -9.77 -6.34 -19.28
N GLY A 219 -9.11 -7.16 -18.45
CA GLY A 219 -8.83 -8.57 -18.76
C GLY A 219 -7.76 -8.77 -19.84
N ALA A 220 -7.04 -7.72 -20.24
CA ALA A 220 -5.90 -7.82 -21.13
C ALA A 220 -4.69 -8.44 -20.40
N GLY A 221 -3.92 -9.29 -21.10
CA GLY A 221 -2.74 -9.97 -20.54
C GLY A 221 -1.69 -9.02 -19.94
N THR A 222 -0.88 -9.55 -19.02
CA THR A 222 -0.01 -8.84 -18.07
C THR A 222 0.87 -7.72 -18.66
N GLY A 223 0.81 -6.53 -18.06
CA GLY A 223 1.86 -5.50 -18.19
C GLY A 223 3.07 -5.79 -17.29
N ALA A 224 4.26 -5.31 -17.68
CA ALA A 224 5.51 -5.53 -16.94
C ALA A 224 5.51 -4.81 -15.57
N GLY A 225 6.02 -5.49 -14.53
CA GLY A 225 6.33 -4.87 -13.24
C GLY A 225 7.68 -4.15 -13.28
N TYR A 226 7.96 -3.32 -12.26
CA TYR A 226 9.28 -2.73 -12.03
C TYR A 226 10.32 -3.80 -11.72
#